data_AF-A0A356QNM0-F1
#
_entry.id   AF-A0A356QNM0-F1
#
_cell.length_a   1.000
_cell.length_b   1.000
_cell.length_c   1.000
_cell.angle_alpha   90.00
_cell.angle_beta   90.00
_cell.angle_gamma   90.00
#
_symmetry.space_group_name_H-M   'P 1'
#
loop_
_entity.id
_entity.type
_entity.pdbx_description
1 polymer ?
#
loop_
_entity_poly.entity_id
_entity_poly.type
_entity_poly.pdbx_seq_one_letter_code
_entity_poly.pdbx_strand_id
1 'polypeptide(L)'
;RTVPGQFLDAWRLHAARGHSPITNPVARGAACEVLLVVSIAAFLGPIPALAFLIQAASAVFLLEYINYLRHYGLQRDVGSRQTAAHSWQSENRWSRWTLLELTRHPAHHLEAGKPFWKLQPYENAPELPSGYYGCFWVALIPPLWRRLIHPRMPSTNTLVGHKETV
;
A
#
# COMPACT_ATOMS: atom_id res chain seq x y z
N ARG A 1 -3.57 7.82 5.84
CA ARG A 1 -2.72 8.16 7.01
C ARG A 1 -1.31 7.73 6.66
N THR A 2 -0.30 8.49 7.07
CA THR A 2 1.13 8.17 6.83
C THR A 2 1.66 7.21 7.90
N VAL A 3 2.90 6.73 7.71
CA VAL A 3 3.59 5.75 8.57
C VAL A 3 3.51 6.04 10.08
N PRO A 4 3.82 7.26 10.58
CA PRO A 4 3.73 7.51 12.02
C PRO A 4 2.30 7.41 12.55
N GLY A 5 1.31 7.83 11.75
CA GLY A 5 -0.10 7.70 12.09
C GLY A 5 -0.54 6.23 12.15
N GLN A 6 -0.13 5.42 11.18
CA GLN A 6 -0.41 3.98 11.17
C GLN A 6 0.18 3.28 12.40
N PHE A 7 1.39 3.65 12.82
CA PHE A 7 2.02 3.08 14.02
C PHE A 7 1.26 3.45 15.31
N LEU A 8 0.88 4.72 15.45
CA LEU A 8 0.10 5.19 16.60
C LEU A 8 -1.30 4.54 16.64
N ASP A 9 -1.92 4.35 15.48
CA ASP A 9 -3.23 3.70 15.38
C ASP A 9 -3.14 2.23 15.78
N ALA A 10 -2.12 1.50 15.30
CA ALA A 10 -1.87 0.12 15.68
C ALA A 10 -1.60 0.00 17.18
N TRP A 11 -0.77 0.90 17.73
CA TRP A 11 -0.50 0.94 19.17
C TRP A 11 -1.80 1.11 19.98
N ARG A 12 -2.61 2.12 19.63
CA ARG A 12 -3.87 2.43 20.32
C ARG A 12 -4.88 1.29 20.19
N LEU A 13 -4.96 0.64 19.03
CA LEU A 13 -5.84 -0.51 18.80
C LEU A 13 -5.50 -1.67 19.75
N HIS A 14 -4.22 -2.01 19.88
CA HIS A 14 -3.80 -3.09 20.77
C HIS A 14 -3.91 -2.71 22.25
N ALA A 15 -3.60 -1.46 22.61
CA ALA A 15 -3.82 -0.96 23.97
C ALA A 15 -5.31 -1.02 24.36
N ALA A 16 -6.22 -0.63 23.45
CA ALA A 16 -7.67 -0.73 23.66
C ALA A 16 -8.17 -2.18 23.80
N ARG A 17 -7.44 -3.16 23.27
CA ARG A 17 -7.70 -4.60 23.45
C ARG A 17 -7.14 -5.17 24.76
N GLY A 18 -6.62 -4.31 25.65
CA GLY A 18 -6.13 -4.71 26.98
C GLY A 18 -4.66 -5.11 27.03
N HIS A 19 -3.89 -4.93 25.93
CA HIS A 19 -2.45 -5.20 25.97
C HIS A 19 -1.71 -4.09 26.73
N SER A 20 -0.93 -4.49 27.74
CA SER A 20 0.05 -3.63 28.39
C SER A 20 1.15 -3.20 27.40
N PRO A 21 1.91 -2.11 27.67
CA PRO A 21 3.00 -1.68 26.78
C PRO A 21 4.00 -2.79 26.43
N ILE A 22 4.26 -3.73 27.34
CA ILE A 22 5.21 -4.84 27.13
C ILE A 22 4.60 -5.96 26.29
N THR A 23 3.29 -6.22 26.45
CA THR A 23 2.58 -7.27 25.71
C THR A 23 2.05 -6.79 24.35
N ASN A 24 2.09 -5.48 24.10
CA ASN A 24 1.67 -4.89 22.84
C ASN A 24 2.56 -5.39 21.70
N PRO A 25 1.99 -6.05 20.67
CA PRO A 25 2.75 -6.56 19.53
C PRO A 25 3.57 -5.48 18.82
N VAL A 26 3.08 -4.24 18.79
CA VAL A 26 3.77 -3.09 18.19
C VAL A 26 5.05 -2.76 18.97
N ALA A 27 4.98 -2.76 20.31
CA ALA A 27 6.15 -2.53 21.17
C ALA A 27 7.21 -3.62 21.00
N ARG A 28 6.77 -4.89 20.97
CA ARG A 28 7.64 -6.05 20.80
C ARG A 28 8.32 -6.04 19.43
N GLY A 29 7.58 -5.70 18.38
CA GLY A 29 8.12 -5.53 17.03
C GLY A 29 9.20 -4.45 16.99
N ALA A 30 8.90 -3.27 17.53
CA ALA A 30 9.86 -2.17 17.61
C ALA A 30 11.12 -2.55 18.42
N ALA A 31 10.97 -3.29 19.52
CA ALA A 31 12.09 -3.80 20.29
C ALA A 31 12.96 -4.78 19.47
N CYS A 32 12.35 -5.67 18.70
CA CYS A 32 13.08 -6.57 17.80
C CYS A 32 13.83 -5.82 16.70
N GLU A 33 13.22 -4.78 16.11
CA GLU A 33 13.86 -3.94 15.10
C GLU A 33 15.08 -3.18 15.66
N VAL A 34 14.93 -2.56 16.85
CA VAL A 34 16.03 -1.90 17.55
C VAL A 34 17.14 -2.89 17.87
N LEU A 35 16.79 -4.06 18.40
CA LEU A 35 17.76 -5.12 18.70
C LEU A 35 18.52 -5.56 17.45
N LEU A 36 17.84 -5.71 16.31
CA LEU A 36 18.46 -6.06 15.04
C LEU A 36 19.47 -4.99 14.60
N VAL A 37 19.09 -3.72 14.62
CA VAL A 37 19.99 -2.61 14.22
C VAL A 37 21.19 -2.51 15.16
N VAL A 38 20.98 -2.64 16.48
CA VAL A 38 22.06 -2.65 17.47
C VAL A 38 22.98 -3.84 17.25
N SER A 39 22.44 -5.02 16.93
CA SER A 39 23.23 -6.21 16.63
C SER A 39 24.08 -6.00 15.38
N ILE A 40 23.52 -5.45 14.30
CA ILE A 40 24.29 -5.11 13.09
C ILE A 40 25.42 -4.13 13.44
N ALA A 41 25.13 -3.08 14.21
CA ALA A 41 26.14 -2.10 14.62
C ALA A 41 27.24 -2.72 15.49
N ALA A 42 26.90 -3.61 16.41
CA ALA A 42 27.83 -4.24 17.33
C ALA A 42 28.74 -5.28 16.64
N PHE A 43 28.19 -6.08 15.72
CA PHE A 43 28.94 -7.19 15.08
C PHE A 43 29.58 -6.82 13.74
N LEU A 44 28.96 -5.93 12.96
CA LEU A 44 29.43 -5.53 11.63
C LEU A 44 29.92 -4.07 11.56
N GLY A 45 29.73 -3.30 12.64
CA GLY A 45 30.13 -1.90 12.73
C GLY A 45 29.05 -0.90 12.26
N PRO A 46 29.32 0.41 12.42
CA PRO A 46 28.33 1.45 12.18
C PRO A 46 27.97 1.66 10.71
N ILE A 47 28.90 1.38 9.77
CA ILE A 47 28.65 1.59 8.34
C ILE A 47 27.56 0.64 7.80
N PRO A 48 27.64 -0.70 8.03
CA PRO A 48 26.55 -1.61 7.66
C PRO A 48 25.22 -1.28 8.35
N ALA A 49 25.24 -0.85 9.61
CA ALA A 49 24.03 -0.44 10.32
C ALA A 49 23.37 0.77 9.66
N LEU A 50 24.15 1.78 9.26
CA LEU A 50 23.65 2.95 8.52
C LEU A 50 23.10 2.55 7.15
N ALA A 51 23.81 1.69 6.41
CA ALA A 51 23.34 1.19 5.11
C ALA A 51 22.00 0.45 5.25
N PHE A 52 21.84 -0.38 6.29
CA PHE A 52 20.59 -1.05 6.61
C PHE A 52 19.46 -0.06 6.90
N LEU A 53 19.71 0.97 7.72
CA LEU A 53 18.70 2.00 8.00
C LEU A 53 18.27 2.77 6.75
N ILE A 54 19.21 3.11 5.86
CA ILE A 54 18.90 3.77 4.58
C ILE A 54 18.05 2.83 3.70
N GLN A 55 18.39 1.54 3.64
CA GLN A 55 17.62 0.55 2.90
C GLN A 55 16.20 0.40 3.46
N ALA A 56 16.05 0.31 4.78
CA ALA A 56 14.75 0.21 5.45
C ALA A 56 13.90 1.46 5.19
N ALA A 57 14.48 2.67 5.32
CA ALA A 57 13.79 3.91 5.00
C ALA A 57 13.34 3.95 3.53
N SER A 58 14.20 3.50 2.61
CA SER A 58 13.89 3.39 1.18
C SER A 58 12.76 2.41 0.91
N ALA A 59 12.73 1.26 1.60
CA ALA A 59 11.66 0.27 1.50
C ALA A 59 10.31 0.82 2.01
N VAL A 60 10.32 1.51 3.16
CA VAL A 60 9.12 2.17 3.73
C VAL A 60 8.61 3.26 2.79
N PHE A 61 9.49 4.10 2.26
CA PHE A 61 9.14 5.11 1.27
C PHE A 61 8.50 4.48 0.04
N LEU A 62 9.12 3.43 -0.52
CA LEU A 62 8.61 2.76 -1.70
C LEU A 62 7.23 2.12 -1.44
N LEU A 63 7.04 1.50 -0.29
CA LEU A 63 5.75 0.93 0.10
C LEU A 63 4.65 2.00 0.15
N GLU A 64 4.90 3.13 0.81
CA GLU A 64 3.97 4.26 0.89
C GLU A 64 3.72 4.90 -0.47
N TYR A 65 4.76 4.99 -1.30
CA TYR A 65 4.67 5.55 -2.63
C TYR A 65 3.79 4.70 -3.56
N ILE A 66 3.97 3.38 -3.53
CA ILE A 66 3.11 2.46 -4.28
C ILE A 66 1.69 2.46 -3.69
N ASN A 67 1.53 2.54 -2.36
CA ASN A 67 0.21 2.73 -1.73
C ASN A 67 -0.49 3.99 -2.24
N TYR A 68 0.25 5.09 -2.36
CA TYR A 68 -0.25 6.34 -2.93
C TYR A 68 -0.72 6.13 -4.37
N LEU A 69 0.10 5.52 -5.24
CA LEU A 69 -0.31 5.24 -6.63
C LEU A 69 -1.59 4.40 -6.69
N ARG A 70 -1.71 3.37 -5.85
CA ARG A 70 -2.83 2.42 -5.85
C ARG A 70 -4.15 3.00 -5.38
N HIS A 71 -4.12 4.04 -4.57
CA HIS A 71 -5.33 4.62 -3.98
C HIS A 71 -5.51 6.09 -4.32
N TYR A 72 -4.68 6.64 -5.20
CA TYR A 72 -4.73 8.06 -5.54
C TYR A 72 -6.10 8.47 -6.08
N GLY A 73 -6.72 9.48 -5.47
CA GLY A 73 -8.00 10.06 -5.91
C GLY A 73 -9.23 9.17 -5.68
N LEU A 74 -9.04 7.92 -5.21
CA LEU A 74 -10.14 7.00 -4.93
C LEU A 74 -10.54 7.10 -3.46
N GLN A 75 -11.83 7.23 -3.21
CA GLN A 75 -12.38 7.35 -1.87
C GLN A 75 -13.27 6.16 -1.55
N ARG A 76 -13.37 5.85 -0.26
CA ARG A 76 -14.23 4.82 0.29
C ARG A 76 -14.87 5.38 1.56
N ASP A 77 -16.19 5.22 1.68
CA ASP A 77 -16.90 5.63 2.89
C ASP A 77 -16.47 4.81 4.09
N VAL A 78 -16.39 5.44 5.25
CA VAL A 78 -16.04 4.78 6.51
C VAL A 78 -17.11 3.73 6.83
N GLY A 79 -16.68 2.47 7.01
CA GLY A 79 -17.57 1.33 7.26
C GLY A 79 -18.09 0.61 6.02
N SER A 80 -17.89 1.16 4.81
CA SER A 80 -18.28 0.46 3.57
C SER A 80 -17.32 -0.70 3.25
N ARG A 81 -17.86 -1.77 2.63
CA ARG A 81 -17.06 -2.91 2.17
C ARG A 81 -16.10 -2.46 1.07
N GLN A 82 -14.90 -3.03 1.04
CA GLN A 82 -13.97 -2.80 -0.06
C GLN A 82 -14.49 -3.42 -1.35
N THR A 83 -14.35 -2.70 -2.45
CA THR A 83 -14.80 -3.09 -3.79
C THR A 83 -13.64 -2.87 -4.78
N ALA A 84 -13.81 -3.37 -6.00
CA ALA A 84 -12.79 -3.23 -7.03
C ALA A 84 -12.51 -1.76 -7.42
N ALA A 85 -13.50 -0.87 -7.24
CA ALA A 85 -13.39 0.55 -7.55
C ALA A 85 -12.52 1.35 -6.54
N HIS A 86 -12.20 0.78 -5.38
CA HIS A 86 -11.45 1.47 -4.32
C HIS A 86 -9.91 1.38 -4.48
N SER A 87 -9.44 0.82 -5.59
CA SER A 87 -8.01 0.77 -5.91
C SER A 87 -7.76 0.65 -7.40
N TRP A 88 -6.66 1.23 -7.85
CA TRP A 88 -6.16 1.08 -9.21
C TRP A 88 -5.56 -0.32 -9.44
N GLN A 89 -5.82 -0.91 -10.60
CA GLN A 89 -5.14 -2.12 -11.10
C GLN A 89 -4.21 -1.81 -12.28
N SER A 90 -3.40 -2.78 -12.68
CA SER A 90 -2.69 -2.71 -13.97
C SER A 90 -2.43 -4.10 -14.55
N GLU A 91 -2.66 -4.24 -15.84
CA GLU A 91 -2.38 -5.45 -16.61
C GLU A 91 -1.05 -5.41 -17.39
N ASN A 92 -0.24 -4.35 -17.21
CA ASN A 92 1.02 -4.21 -17.91
C ASN A 92 1.99 -5.34 -17.52
N ARG A 93 2.41 -6.14 -18.51
CA ARG A 93 3.22 -7.37 -18.35
C ARG A 93 4.45 -7.16 -17.47
N TRP A 94 5.20 -6.09 -17.71
CA TRP A 94 6.45 -5.84 -16.99
C TRP A 94 6.18 -5.55 -15.51
N SER A 95 5.15 -4.74 -15.23
CA SER A 95 4.73 -4.44 -13.86
C SER A 95 4.22 -5.70 -13.15
N ARG A 96 3.43 -6.53 -13.85
CA ARG A 96 2.87 -7.77 -13.29
C ARG A 96 3.95 -8.76 -12.88
N TRP A 97 4.90 -9.06 -13.75
CA TRP A 97 5.88 -10.11 -13.48
C TRP A 97 6.85 -9.73 -12.36
N THR A 98 7.35 -8.50 -12.38
CA THR A 98 8.36 -8.06 -11.41
C THR A 98 7.78 -7.69 -10.05
N LEU A 99 6.50 -7.30 -10.00
CA LEU A 99 5.78 -7.08 -8.76
C LEU A 99 4.94 -8.29 -8.35
N LEU A 100 5.16 -9.46 -8.95
CA LEU A 100 4.48 -10.72 -8.61
C LEU A 100 2.95 -10.58 -8.53
N GLU A 101 2.34 -10.03 -9.57
CA GLU A 101 0.90 -9.78 -9.71
C GLU A 101 0.29 -8.83 -8.66
N LEU A 102 1.13 -8.13 -7.88
CA LEU A 102 0.69 -7.06 -6.95
C LEU A 102 -0.08 -5.94 -7.66
N THR A 103 0.09 -5.83 -8.98
CA THR A 103 -0.64 -4.87 -9.80
C THR A 103 -2.13 -5.15 -9.86
N ARG A 104 -2.58 -6.39 -9.58
CA ARG A 104 -3.98 -6.79 -9.42
C ARG A 104 -4.46 -6.51 -7.99
N HIS A 105 -4.22 -5.29 -7.52
CA HIS A 105 -4.48 -4.88 -6.13
C HIS A 105 -5.95 -5.03 -5.69
N PRO A 106 -6.96 -4.70 -6.53
CA PRO A 106 -8.35 -5.03 -6.21
C PRO A 106 -8.55 -6.51 -5.85
N ALA A 107 -7.98 -7.42 -6.64
CA ALA A 107 -8.09 -8.86 -6.41
C ALA A 107 -7.36 -9.30 -5.16
N HIS A 108 -6.20 -8.71 -4.86
CA HIS A 108 -5.51 -8.99 -3.60
C HIS A 108 -6.36 -8.66 -2.37
N HIS A 109 -7.17 -7.59 -2.42
CA HIS A 109 -8.06 -7.24 -1.30
C HIS A 109 -9.35 -8.07 -1.26
N LEU A 110 -9.94 -8.36 -2.41
CA LEU A 110 -11.18 -9.12 -2.49
C LEU A 110 -10.97 -10.63 -2.28
N GLU A 111 -9.78 -11.12 -2.64
CA GLU A 111 -9.42 -12.53 -2.68
C GLU A 111 -8.06 -12.78 -2.01
N ALA A 112 -7.82 -12.15 -0.86
CA ALA A 112 -6.52 -12.16 -0.15
C ALA A 112 -5.95 -13.57 0.15
N GLY A 113 -6.82 -14.58 0.22
CA GLY A 113 -6.41 -15.98 0.43
C GLY A 113 -5.91 -16.70 -0.83
N LYS A 114 -6.08 -16.12 -2.03
CA LYS A 114 -5.60 -16.73 -3.28
C LYS A 114 -4.12 -16.44 -3.48
N PRO A 115 -3.34 -17.43 -3.97
CA PRO A 115 -1.96 -17.18 -4.35
C PRO A 115 -1.88 -16.22 -5.54
N PHE A 116 -0.79 -15.47 -5.64
CA PHE A 116 -0.65 -14.35 -6.58
C PHE A 116 -0.88 -14.76 -8.05
N TRP A 117 -0.45 -15.96 -8.45
CA TRP A 117 -0.61 -16.48 -9.82
C TRP A 117 -2.07 -16.81 -10.20
N LYS A 118 -3.00 -16.86 -9.23
CA LYS A 118 -4.42 -17.08 -9.48
C LYS A 118 -5.25 -15.80 -9.49
N LEU A 119 -4.69 -14.66 -9.08
CA LEU A 119 -5.39 -13.38 -9.04
C LEU A 119 -5.81 -12.98 -10.45
N GLN A 120 -7.05 -12.52 -10.64
CA GLN A 120 -7.58 -12.05 -11.93
C GLN A 120 -7.92 -10.55 -11.85
N PRO A 121 -7.84 -9.81 -12.97
CA PRO A 121 -8.27 -8.41 -13.00
C PRO A 121 -9.80 -8.32 -12.87
N TYR A 122 -10.30 -7.17 -12.47
CA TYR A 122 -11.73 -6.87 -12.46
C TYR A 122 -12.06 -5.82 -13.53
N GLU A 123 -13.12 -6.02 -14.29
CA GLU A 123 -13.53 -5.10 -15.37
C GLU A 123 -13.98 -3.73 -14.82
N ASN A 124 -14.53 -3.70 -13.61
CA ASN A 124 -15.01 -2.49 -12.95
C ASN A 124 -13.95 -1.79 -12.08
N ALA A 125 -12.69 -2.25 -12.12
CA ALA A 125 -11.59 -1.58 -11.44
C ALA A 125 -10.94 -0.52 -12.33
N PRO A 126 -10.58 0.65 -11.80
CA PRO A 126 -9.85 1.65 -12.56
C PRO A 126 -8.42 1.16 -12.86
N GLU A 127 -7.90 1.47 -14.06
CA GLU A 127 -6.59 0.97 -14.51
C GLU A 127 -5.52 2.06 -14.64
N LEU A 128 -4.29 1.75 -14.21
CA LEU A 128 -3.12 2.61 -14.42
C LEU A 128 -2.69 2.58 -15.89
N PRO A 129 -2.63 3.74 -16.59
CA PRO A 129 -2.48 3.79 -18.04
C PRO A 129 -1.14 3.24 -18.56
N SER A 130 -0.07 3.37 -17.79
CA SER A 130 1.29 2.94 -18.16
C SER A 130 1.88 1.91 -17.19
N GLY A 131 1.01 1.27 -16.41
CA GLY A 131 1.42 0.42 -15.30
C GLY A 131 2.19 1.15 -14.21
N TYR A 132 2.78 0.39 -13.29
CA TYR A 132 3.41 0.94 -12.10
C TYR A 132 4.68 1.69 -12.46
N TYR A 133 5.55 1.13 -13.30
CA TYR A 133 6.81 1.77 -13.67
C TYR A 133 6.62 3.07 -14.46
N GLY A 134 5.65 3.12 -15.38
CA GLY A 134 5.35 4.35 -16.11
C GLY A 134 4.75 5.43 -15.20
N CYS A 135 3.83 5.04 -14.31
CA CYS A 135 3.21 5.98 -13.37
C CYS A 135 4.18 6.41 -12.26
N PHE A 136 5.16 5.57 -11.90
CA PHE A 136 6.15 5.82 -10.85
C PHE A 136 6.90 7.13 -11.09
N TRP A 137 7.42 7.36 -12.30
CA TRP A 137 8.17 8.58 -12.58
C TRP A 137 7.26 9.80 -12.69
N VAL A 138 6.08 9.63 -13.28
CA VAL A 138 5.13 10.72 -13.49
C VAL A 138 4.56 11.23 -12.17
N ALA A 139 4.30 10.34 -11.21
CA ALA A 139 3.77 10.71 -9.89
C ALA A 139 4.75 11.52 -9.03
N LEU A 140 6.04 11.53 -9.34
CA LEU A 140 7.02 12.42 -8.71
C LEU A 140 6.81 13.89 -9.12
N ILE A 141 6.08 14.15 -10.20
CA ILE A 141 5.77 15.49 -10.70
C ILE A 141 4.25 15.71 -10.56
N PRO A 142 3.77 16.23 -9.41
CA PRO A 142 2.34 16.36 -9.12
C PRO A 142 1.47 17.00 -10.21
N PRO A 143 1.86 18.08 -10.92
CA PRO A 143 1.00 18.64 -11.96
C PRO A 143 0.84 17.70 -13.16
N LEU A 144 1.87 16.94 -13.52
CA LEU A 144 1.80 15.96 -14.60
C LEU A 144 0.94 14.76 -14.19
N TRP A 145 1.14 14.27 -12.96
CA TRP A 145 0.34 13.20 -12.39
C TRP A 145 -1.15 13.50 -12.37
N ARG A 146 -1.54 14.68 -11.90
CA ARG A 146 -2.94 15.11 -11.87
C ARG A 146 -3.54 15.15 -13.27
N ARG A 147 -2.82 15.69 -14.26
CA ARG A 147 -3.26 15.73 -15.67
C ARG A 147 -3.43 14.32 -16.25
N LEU A 148 -2.59 13.37 -15.87
CA LEU A 148 -2.68 11.99 -16.35
C LEU A 148 -3.85 11.23 -15.71
N ILE A 149 -4.05 11.34 -14.39
CA ILE A 149 -4.99 10.49 -13.66
C ILE A 149 -6.39 11.09 -13.50
N HIS A 150 -6.52 12.40 -13.30
CA HIS A 150 -7.84 12.99 -13.04
C HIS A 150 -8.90 12.67 -14.12
N PRO A 151 -8.58 12.69 -15.43
CA PRO A 151 -9.55 12.33 -16.47
C PRO A 151 -9.99 10.86 -16.46
N ARG A 152 -9.27 10.00 -15.72
CA ARG A 152 -9.48 8.54 -15.65
C ARG A 152 -10.15 8.11 -14.35
N MET A 153 -10.37 9.03 -13.42
CA MET A 153 -11.04 8.71 -12.17
C MET A 153 -12.51 8.39 -12.45
N PRO A 154 -13.09 7.35 -11.81
CA PRO A 154 -14.52 7.09 -11.88
C PRO A 154 -15.29 8.35 -11.49
N SER A 155 -16.26 8.77 -12.31
CA SER A 155 -17.11 9.91 -11.98
C SER A 155 -17.96 9.55 -10.75
N THR A 156 -18.10 10.48 -9.80
CA THR A 156 -18.82 10.28 -8.53
C THR A 156 -20.22 9.65 -8.70
N ASN A 157 -20.87 9.83 -9.85
CA ASN A 157 -22.16 9.23 -10.18
C ASN A 157 -22.15 7.69 -10.33
N THR A 158 -21.02 7.07 -10.65
CA THR A 158 -20.93 5.60 -10.79
C THR A 158 -20.81 4.85 -9.46
N LEU A 159 -20.46 5.55 -8.36
CA LEU A 159 -20.38 4.96 -7.03
C LEU A 159 -21.74 4.85 -6.32
N VAL A 160 -22.74 5.62 -6.78
CA VAL A 160 -24.11 5.59 -6.24
C VAL A 160 -25.01 4.59 -6.99
N GLY A 161 -24.77 4.37 -8.28
CA GLY A 161 -25.62 3.53 -9.14
C GLY A 161 -25.60 2.03 -8.86
N HIS A 162 -24.67 1.52 -8.04
CA HIS A 162 -24.61 0.10 -7.69
C HIS A 162 -25.30 -0.26 -6.36
N LYS A 163 -25.98 0.70 -5.72
CA LYS A 163 -26.87 0.41 -4.58
C LYS A 163 -28.23 -0.17 -4.99
N GLU A 164 -28.51 -0.25 -6.29
CA GLU A 164 -29.75 -0.83 -6.83
C GLU A 164 -29.39 -1.88 -7.88
N THR A 165 -29.00 -3.09 -7.45
CA THR A 165 -29.29 -4.36 -8.12
C THR A 165 -28.59 -5.50 -7.38
N VAL A 166 -29.43 -6.46 -6.96
CA VAL A 166 -29.17 -7.72 -6.23
C VAL A 166 -29.24 -7.61 -4.70
#